data_AF-A0A528FTL6-F1
#
_entry.id   AF-A0A528FTL6-F1
#
_cell.length_a   1.000
_cell.length_b   1.000
_cell.length_c   1.000
_cell.angle_alpha   90.00
_cell.angle_beta   90.00
_cell.angle_gamma   90.00
#
_symmetry.space_group_name_H-M   'P 1'
#
loop_
_entity.id
_entity.type
_entity.pdbx_description
1 polymer ?
#
loop_
_entity_poly.entity_id
_entity_poly.type
_entity_poly.pdbx_seq_one_letter_code
_entity_poly.pdbx_strand_id
1 'polypeptide(L)'
;AAWNDPAKGGEIAKTQIDQGADVIYAAAGGTGVGVLQAAADAGKLGIGVDSNQNGLQPGKVLTSMVKRVDVAVYNTFMDAKNDKFTGGINDLGLKEGGVDYAMDDNNKALVDDAMKAAVEKAKADIIAGTIKVHDYMSDNSCPY
;
A
#
# COMPACT_ATOMS: atom_id res chain seq x y z
N ALA A 1 -17.73 -7.09 9.68
CA ALA A 1 -16.70 -8.09 9.29
C ALA A 1 -15.33 -7.43 9.36
N ALA A 2 -14.25 -8.14 9.70
CA ALA A 2 -12.95 -7.55 10.03
C ALA A 2 -12.40 -6.54 8.99
N TRP A 3 -12.64 -6.78 7.70
CA TRP A 3 -12.16 -5.94 6.58
C TRP A 3 -13.14 -4.86 6.11
N ASN A 4 -14.29 -4.70 6.79
CA ASN A 4 -15.32 -3.73 6.43
C ASN A 4 -16.00 -3.16 7.69
N ASP A 5 -15.19 -2.65 8.61
CA ASP A 5 -15.63 -2.04 9.87
C ASP A 5 -14.81 -0.77 10.16
N PRO A 6 -15.11 0.36 9.47
CA PRO A 6 -14.37 1.61 9.65
C PRO A 6 -14.41 2.13 11.08
N ALA A 7 -15.52 1.94 11.80
CA ALA A 7 -15.64 2.36 13.20
C ALA A 7 -14.58 1.65 14.05
N LYS A 8 -14.45 0.32 13.89
CA LYS A 8 -13.42 -0.43 14.62
C LYS A 8 -12.00 -0.04 14.23
N GLY A 9 -11.77 0.21 12.94
CA GLY A 9 -10.48 0.71 12.45
C GLY A 9 -10.06 2.02 13.12
N GLY A 10 -10.99 2.97 13.24
CA GLY A 10 -10.74 4.25 13.90
C GLY A 10 -10.43 4.13 15.39
N GLU A 11 -11.11 3.24 16.13
CA GLU A 11 -10.82 2.98 17.55
C GLU A 11 -9.39 2.43 17.75
N ILE A 12 -8.99 1.47 16.92
CA ILE A 12 -7.66 0.87 16.98
C ILE A 12 -6.60 1.92 16.62
N ALA A 13 -6.84 2.71 15.57
CA ALA A 13 -5.95 3.79 15.16
C ALA A 13 -5.72 4.82 16.28
N LYS A 14 -6.79 5.26 16.95
CA LYS A 14 -6.68 6.16 18.12
C LYS A 14 -5.79 5.56 19.20
N THR A 15 -5.98 4.27 19.51
CA THR A 15 -5.14 3.57 20.50
C THR A 15 -3.66 3.55 20.08
N GLN A 16 -3.36 3.30 18.81
CA GLN A 16 -1.98 3.32 18.30
C GLN A 16 -1.37 4.73 18.38
N ILE A 17 -2.16 5.77 18.10
CA ILE A 17 -1.74 7.18 18.20
C ILE A 17 -1.49 7.58 19.65
N ASP A 18 -2.36 7.17 20.57
CA ASP A 18 -2.19 7.40 22.02
C ASP A 18 -0.91 6.71 22.56
N GLN A 19 -0.49 5.63 21.90
CA GLN A 19 0.78 4.92 22.18
C GLN A 19 1.99 5.56 21.49
N GLY A 20 1.80 6.65 20.73
CA GLY A 20 2.87 7.45 20.14
C GLY A 20 3.05 7.31 18.64
N ALA A 21 2.21 6.54 17.94
CA ALA A 21 2.29 6.44 16.48
C ALA A 21 2.05 7.82 15.82
N ASP A 22 2.92 8.16 14.88
CA ASP A 22 2.87 9.37 14.07
C ASP A 22 2.43 9.10 12.62
N VAL A 23 2.64 7.87 12.15
CA VAL A 23 2.18 7.35 10.86
C VAL A 23 1.56 5.96 11.04
N ILE A 24 0.39 5.70 10.44
CA ILE A 24 -0.26 4.37 10.47
C ILE A 24 -0.46 3.83 9.05
N TYR A 25 -0.01 2.60 8.81
CA TYR A 25 -0.25 1.87 7.56
C TYR A 25 -1.56 1.06 7.62
N ALA A 26 -2.56 1.47 6.84
CA ALA A 26 -3.94 1.00 6.94
C ALA A 26 -4.24 -0.19 6.00
N ALA A 27 -3.46 -1.29 6.10
CA ALA A 27 -3.65 -2.50 5.32
C ALA A 27 -4.88 -3.34 5.75
N ALA A 28 -6.08 -2.75 5.67
CA ALA A 28 -7.29 -3.27 6.31
C ALA A 28 -8.56 -3.22 5.44
N GLY A 29 -8.45 -3.12 4.10
CA GLY A 29 -9.62 -3.00 3.23
C GLY A 29 -10.50 -1.80 3.60
N GLY A 30 -11.82 -1.98 3.60
CA GLY A 30 -12.77 -0.92 3.95
C GLY A 30 -12.62 -0.40 5.39
N THR A 31 -12.18 -1.24 6.32
CA THR A 31 -11.84 -0.84 7.70
C THR A 31 -10.76 0.24 7.72
N GLY A 32 -9.83 0.22 6.76
CA GLY A 32 -8.72 1.18 6.65
C GLY A 32 -9.18 2.62 6.46
N VAL A 33 -10.38 2.86 5.89
CA VAL A 33 -10.93 4.21 5.74
C VAL A 33 -11.09 4.91 7.09
N GLY A 34 -11.55 4.18 8.12
CA GLY A 34 -11.67 4.72 9.47
C GLY A 34 -10.33 4.97 10.16
N VAL A 35 -9.30 4.18 9.82
CA VAL A 35 -7.92 4.40 10.28
C VAL A 35 -7.39 5.72 9.71
N LEU A 36 -7.55 5.94 8.40
CA LEU A 36 -7.08 7.16 7.73
C LEU A 36 -7.80 8.40 8.26
N GLN A 37 -9.12 8.32 8.49
CA GLN A 37 -9.88 9.42 9.11
C GLN A 37 -9.35 9.71 10.53
N ALA A 38 -9.18 8.69 11.37
CA ALA A 38 -8.72 8.89 12.74
C ALA A 38 -7.29 9.47 12.81
N ALA A 39 -6.39 9.04 11.92
CA ALA A 39 -5.07 9.63 11.80
C ALA A 39 -5.15 11.12 11.41
N ALA A 40 -5.96 11.45 10.40
CA ALA A 40 -6.17 12.83 9.96
C ALA A 40 -6.75 13.72 11.06
N ASP A 41 -7.78 13.25 11.79
CA ASP A 41 -8.42 13.95 12.91
C ASP A 41 -7.43 14.25 14.03
N ALA A 42 -6.48 13.34 14.28
CA ALA A 42 -5.41 13.50 15.26
C ALA A 42 -4.21 14.32 14.72
N GLY A 43 -4.30 14.83 13.49
CA GLY A 43 -3.23 15.55 12.83
C GLY A 43 -2.04 14.70 12.41
N LYS A 44 -2.13 13.37 12.51
CA LYS A 44 -1.13 12.36 12.14
C LYS A 44 -1.26 11.97 10.67
N LEU A 45 -0.36 11.10 10.20
CA LEU A 45 -0.36 10.61 8.82
C LEU A 45 -0.88 9.17 8.71
N GLY A 46 -1.53 8.87 7.59
CA GLY A 46 -1.90 7.52 7.21
C GLY A 46 -1.23 7.09 5.91
N ILE A 47 -1.05 5.79 5.72
CA ILE A 47 -0.67 5.20 4.42
C ILE A 47 -1.83 4.31 3.96
N GLY A 48 -2.37 4.60 2.78
CA GLY A 48 -3.46 3.84 2.16
C GLY A 48 -2.98 2.55 1.47
N VAL A 49 -3.92 1.73 1.01
CA VAL A 49 -3.64 0.46 0.31
C VAL A 49 -4.55 0.19 -0.88
N ASP A 50 -4.06 -0.70 -1.75
CA ASP A 50 -4.72 -1.32 -2.91
C ASP A 50 -5.02 -0.33 -4.03
N SER A 51 -5.68 0.79 -3.74
CA SER A 51 -5.93 1.90 -4.67
C SER A 51 -5.24 3.18 -4.19
N ASN A 52 -5.19 4.20 -5.06
CA ASN A 52 -4.76 5.52 -4.63
C ASN A 52 -5.84 6.15 -3.73
N GLN A 53 -5.54 6.22 -2.44
CA GLN A 53 -6.40 6.77 -1.40
C GLN A 53 -5.94 8.16 -0.93
N ASN A 54 -4.96 8.78 -1.60
CA ASN A 54 -4.37 10.06 -1.18
C ASN A 54 -5.43 11.17 -1.07
N GLY A 55 -6.45 11.14 -1.93
CA GLY A 55 -7.55 12.11 -1.94
C GLY A 55 -8.60 11.92 -0.84
N LEU A 56 -8.57 10.84 -0.05
CA LEU A 56 -9.54 10.64 1.04
C LEU A 56 -9.33 11.65 2.17
N GLN A 57 -8.07 11.95 2.51
CA GLN A 57 -7.69 12.96 3.49
C GLN A 57 -6.48 13.74 2.96
N PRO A 58 -6.68 14.72 2.06
CA PRO A 58 -5.59 15.47 1.43
C PRO A 58 -4.66 16.10 2.47
N GLY A 59 -3.35 15.98 2.28
CA GLY A 59 -2.34 16.44 3.23
C GLY A 59 -2.24 15.60 4.52
N LYS A 60 -2.97 14.49 4.64
CA LYS A 60 -2.91 13.55 5.78
C LYS A 60 -2.70 12.08 5.38
N VAL A 61 -2.88 11.74 4.11
CA VAL A 61 -2.41 10.46 3.55
C VAL A 61 -1.01 10.67 2.97
N LEU A 62 0.01 10.08 3.59
CA LEU A 62 1.41 10.22 3.18
C LEU A 62 1.64 9.65 1.77
N THR A 63 1.06 8.48 1.50
CA THR A 63 1.01 7.83 0.19
C THR A 63 0.01 6.65 0.27
N SER A 64 -0.19 5.95 -0.83
CA SER A 64 -0.95 4.69 -0.87
C SER A 64 -0.12 3.61 -1.55
N MET A 65 -0.01 2.44 -0.91
CA MET A 65 0.59 1.25 -1.51
C MET A 65 -0.41 0.61 -2.46
N VAL A 66 -0.29 0.92 -3.76
CA VAL A 66 -1.23 0.43 -4.76
C VAL A 66 -0.94 -1.02 -5.12
N LYS A 67 -2.00 -1.79 -5.35
CA LYS A 67 -1.97 -3.16 -5.84
C LYS A 67 -2.83 -3.23 -7.09
N ARG A 68 -2.19 -3.48 -8.24
CA ARG A 68 -2.82 -3.44 -9.56
C ARG A 68 -3.61 -4.72 -9.86
N VAL A 69 -4.59 -5.00 -9.01
CA VAL A 69 -5.55 -6.10 -9.20
C VAL A 69 -6.31 -5.92 -10.52
N ASP A 70 -6.58 -4.67 -10.92
CA ASP A 70 -7.13 -4.31 -12.22
C ASP A 70 -6.29 -4.87 -13.38
N VAL A 71 -4.96 -4.72 -13.32
CA VAL A 71 -4.03 -5.24 -14.34
C VAL A 71 -4.01 -6.76 -14.31
N ALA A 72 -3.94 -7.38 -13.13
CA ALA A 72 -3.94 -8.83 -12.99
C ALA A 72 -5.21 -9.46 -13.60
N VAL A 73 -6.37 -8.89 -13.27
CA VAL A 73 -7.67 -9.34 -13.80
C VAL A 73 -7.74 -9.12 -15.30
N TYR A 74 -7.40 -7.93 -15.78
CA TYR A 74 -7.42 -7.60 -17.21
C TYR A 74 -6.55 -8.55 -18.02
N ASN A 75 -5.30 -8.76 -17.61
CA ASN A 75 -4.36 -9.63 -18.30
C ASN A 75 -4.87 -11.08 -18.33
N THR A 76 -5.38 -11.59 -17.21
CA THR A 76 -5.94 -12.95 -17.13
C THR A 76 -7.08 -13.16 -18.12
N PHE A 77 -8.02 -12.21 -18.20
CA PHE A 77 -9.14 -12.29 -19.15
C PHE A 77 -8.67 -12.14 -20.60
N MET A 78 -7.67 -11.31 -20.86
CA MET A 78 -7.11 -11.15 -22.20
C MET A 78 -6.34 -12.39 -22.66
N ASP A 79 -5.63 -13.07 -21.76
CA ASP A 79 -4.97 -14.33 -22.07
C ASP A 79 -5.98 -15.43 -22.37
N ALA A 80 -7.05 -15.53 -21.58
CA ALA A 80 -8.14 -16.48 -21.86
C ALA A 80 -8.81 -16.19 -23.20
N LYS A 81 -9.10 -14.91 -23.52
CA LYS A 81 -9.70 -14.50 -24.79
C LYS A 81 -8.81 -14.83 -26.00
N ASN A 82 -7.49 -14.79 -25.83
CA ASN A 82 -6.52 -15.00 -26.90
C ASN A 82 -5.97 -16.43 -26.95
N ASP A 83 -6.57 -17.37 -26.22
CA ASP A 83 -6.12 -18.77 -26.09
C ASP A 83 -4.66 -18.90 -25.58
N LYS A 84 -4.22 -17.95 -24.75
CA LYS A 84 -2.88 -17.90 -24.12
C LYS A 84 -2.89 -18.17 -22.62
N PHE A 85 -4.07 -18.43 -22.04
CA PHE A 85 -4.17 -18.67 -20.60
C PHE A 85 -3.31 -19.85 -20.16
N THR A 86 -2.51 -19.62 -19.13
CA THR A 86 -1.74 -20.65 -18.45
C THR A 86 -2.10 -20.65 -16.97
N GLY A 87 -2.28 -21.85 -16.40
CA GLY A 87 -2.40 -22.01 -14.96
C GLY A 87 -1.04 -21.91 -14.28
N GLY A 88 -1.02 -21.57 -12.99
CA GLY A 88 0.20 -21.46 -12.21
C GLY A 88 0.19 -20.22 -11.31
N ILE A 89 1.37 -19.89 -10.79
CA ILE A 89 1.62 -18.68 -9.98
C ILE A 89 2.23 -17.62 -10.89
N ASN A 90 1.67 -16.42 -10.85
CA ASN A 90 2.19 -15.24 -11.52
C ASN A 90 2.50 -14.19 -10.44
N ASP A 91 3.78 -13.96 -10.19
CA ASP A 91 4.24 -12.95 -9.23
C ASP A 91 4.27 -11.58 -9.92
N LEU A 92 3.48 -10.63 -9.39
CA LEU A 92 3.38 -9.28 -9.92
C LEU A 92 3.93 -8.28 -8.88
N GLY A 93 5.25 -8.09 -8.90
CA GLY A 93 5.95 -7.18 -7.99
C GLY A 93 6.14 -5.77 -8.58
N LEU A 94 7.11 -5.05 -8.03
CA LEU A 94 7.52 -3.73 -8.53
C LEU A 94 8.04 -3.80 -9.98
N LYS A 95 8.70 -4.90 -10.34
CA LYS A 95 9.27 -5.11 -11.68
C LYS A 95 8.17 -5.27 -12.74
N GLU A 96 7.09 -5.96 -12.40
CA GLU A 96 5.94 -6.20 -13.27
C GLU A 96 4.92 -5.05 -13.23
N GLY A 97 5.14 -4.04 -12.36
CA GLY A 97 4.19 -2.96 -12.13
C GLY A 97 2.91 -3.41 -11.41
N GLY A 98 2.96 -4.56 -10.72
CA GLY A 98 1.83 -5.11 -9.96
C GLY A 98 1.59 -4.38 -8.64
N VAL A 99 2.64 -3.76 -8.08
CA VAL A 99 2.57 -2.90 -6.90
C VAL A 99 3.37 -1.63 -7.12
N ASP A 100 3.00 -0.55 -6.43
CA ASP A 100 3.76 0.71 -6.41
C ASP A 100 3.34 1.59 -5.22
N TYR A 101 3.98 2.75 -5.07
CA TYR A 101 3.50 3.82 -4.21
C TYR A 101 2.83 4.93 -5.04
N ALA A 102 1.84 5.61 -4.48
CA ALA A 102 1.10 6.67 -5.16
C ALA A 102 1.59 8.08 -4.77
N MET A 103 1.81 8.94 -5.77
CA MET A 103 2.10 10.37 -5.61
C MET A 103 1.18 11.20 -6.50
N ASP A 104 0.57 12.22 -5.92
CA ASP A 104 -0.28 13.19 -6.62
C ASP A 104 -0.32 14.54 -5.86
N ASP A 105 -1.19 15.45 -6.29
CA ASP A 105 -1.31 16.78 -5.70
C ASP A 105 -1.79 16.76 -4.24
N ASN A 106 -2.40 15.67 -3.75
CA ASN A 106 -2.90 15.55 -2.38
C ASN A 106 -1.79 15.25 -1.37
N ASN A 107 -0.67 14.64 -1.80
CA ASN A 107 0.41 14.22 -0.90
C ASN A 107 1.80 14.73 -1.28
N LYS A 108 2.00 15.33 -2.46
CA LYS A 108 3.32 15.82 -2.90
C LYS A 108 3.99 16.78 -1.91
N ALA A 109 3.23 17.56 -1.15
CA ALA A 109 3.76 18.50 -0.16
C ALA A 109 4.25 17.82 1.13
N LEU A 110 3.91 16.54 1.35
CA LEU A 110 4.32 15.76 2.51
C LEU A 110 5.66 15.03 2.30
N VAL A 111 6.14 14.97 1.05
CA VAL A 111 7.30 14.17 0.66
C VAL A 111 8.34 15.10 0.07
N ASP A 112 9.49 15.21 0.72
CA ASP A 112 10.62 15.97 0.19
C ASP A 112 11.42 15.17 -0.86
N ASP A 113 12.35 15.86 -1.53
CA ASP A 113 13.19 15.27 -2.57
C ASP A 113 14.08 14.13 -2.02
N ALA A 114 14.49 14.20 -0.76
CA ALA A 114 15.33 13.19 -0.14
C ALA A 114 14.55 11.90 0.12
N MET A 115 13.32 12.01 0.65
CA MET A 115 12.39 10.89 0.82
C MET A 115 12.07 10.25 -0.54
N LYS A 116 11.77 11.07 -1.55
CA LYS A 116 11.49 10.57 -2.90
C LYS A 116 12.69 9.83 -3.49
N ALA A 117 13.89 10.40 -3.38
CA ALA A 117 15.11 9.76 -3.85
C ALA A 117 15.40 8.43 -3.12
N ALA A 118 15.16 8.38 -1.80
CA ALA A 118 15.36 7.17 -1.02
C ALA A 118 14.40 6.05 -1.44
N VAL A 119 13.12 6.35 -1.65
CA VAL A 119 12.12 5.38 -2.10
C VAL A 119 12.39 4.92 -3.53
N GLU A 120 12.74 5.83 -4.44
CA GLU A 120 13.10 5.47 -5.82
C GLU A 120 14.35 4.59 -5.88
N LYS A 121 15.35 4.89 -5.05
CA LYS A 121 16.52 4.03 -4.90
C LYS A 121 16.13 2.63 -4.40
N ALA A 122 15.33 2.54 -3.34
CA ALA A 122 14.88 1.26 -2.81
C ALA A 122 14.09 0.46 -3.86
N LYS A 123 13.20 1.12 -4.60
CA LYS A 123 12.45 0.51 -5.72
C LYS A 123 13.39 -0.05 -6.79
N ALA A 124 14.37 0.75 -7.23
CA ALA A 124 15.36 0.30 -8.22
C ALA A 124 16.19 -0.88 -7.71
N ASP A 125 16.63 -0.84 -6.45
CA ASP A 125 17.43 -1.89 -5.83
C ASP A 125 16.61 -3.19 -5.64
N ILE A 126 15.31 -3.11 -5.35
CA ILE A 126 14.41 -4.27 -5.31
C ILE A 126 14.22 -4.87 -6.71
N ILE A 127 13.96 -4.02 -7.72
CA ILE A 127 13.80 -4.47 -9.11
C ILE A 127 15.07 -5.14 -9.64
N ALA A 128 16.24 -4.61 -9.27
CA ALA A 128 17.54 -5.18 -9.62
C ALA A 128 17.88 -6.46 -8.82
N GLY A 129 17.14 -6.76 -7.75
CA GLY A 129 17.41 -7.89 -6.86
C GLY A 129 18.55 -7.66 -5.86
N THR A 130 19.08 -6.44 -5.79
CA THR A 130 20.07 -6.01 -4.78
C THR A 130 19.46 -6.05 -3.39
N ILE A 131 18.22 -5.55 -3.26
CA ILE A 131 17.39 -5.73 -2.06
C ILE A 131 16.43 -6.89 -2.33
N LYS A 132 16.46 -7.88 -1.46
CA LYS A 132 15.49 -8.99 -1.47
C LYS A 132 14.48 -8.76 -0.36
N VAL A 133 13.23 -8.52 -0.74
CA VAL A 133 12.12 -8.43 0.21
C VAL A 133 11.81 -9.85 0.68
N HIS A 134 11.80 -10.05 2.01
CA HIS A 134 11.45 -11.33 2.59
C HIS A 134 9.99 -11.66 2.35
N ASP A 135 9.70 -12.82 1.77
CA ASP A 135 8.35 -13.35 1.67
C ASP A 135 8.08 -14.19 2.92
N TYR A 136 7.22 -13.67 3.81
CA TYR A 136 6.75 -14.39 5.00
C TYR A 136 6.22 -15.79 4.65
N MET A 137 5.57 -15.96 3.50
CA MET A 137 4.97 -17.24 3.12
C MET A 137 6.03 -18.31 2.78
N SER A 138 7.28 -17.92 2.57
CA SER A 138 8.37 -18.85 2.27
C SER A 138 8.84 -19.66 3.48
N ASP A 139 8.77 -19.09 4.69
CA ASP A 139 9.28 -19.71 5.91
C ASP A 139 8.45 -19.45 7.19
N ASN A 140 7.34 -18.73 7.08
CA ASN A 140 6.47 -18.30 8.18
C ASN A 140 7.21 -17.52 9.28
N SER A 141 8.22 -16.72 8.91
CA SER A 141 9.00 -15.92 9.86
C SER A 141 9.13 -14.45 9.46
N CYS A 142 9.33 -13.59 10.45
CA CYS A 142 9.72 -12.18 10.29
C CYS A 142 11.12 -12.02 10.89
N PRO A 143 12.19 -12.34 10.15
CA PRO A 143 13.54 -12.46 10.70
C PRO A 143 14.27 -11.12 10.90
N TYR A 144 13.65 -10.01 10.51
CA TYR A 144 14.18 -8.65 10.59
C TYR A 144 13.24 -7.73 11.36
#